data_AF-A0A8J5MSL5-F1
#
_entry.id   AF-A0A8J5MSL5-F1
#
_cell.length_a   1.000
_cell.length_b   1.000
_cell.length_c   1.000
_cell.angle_alpha   90.00
_cell.angle_beta   90.00
_cell.angle_gamma   90.00
#
_symmetry.space_group_name_H-M   'P 1'
#
loop_
_entity.id
_entity.type
_entity.pdbx_description
1 polymer ?
#
loop_
_entity_poly.entity_id
_entity_poly.type
_entity_poly.pdbx_seq_one_letter_code
_entity_poly.pdbx_strand_id
1 'polypeptide(L)'
;MTLQIRRNKFASEDLMKRACRQPKQLKANKVKNVSKNVFGTKLGRVHMTKQDMGKLQTRKMKGLKKATQKKDENSKKSPGEESKTSVPMDIDL
;
A
#
# COMPACT_ATOMS: atom_id res chain seq x y z
N MET A 1 9.88 52.24 28.24
CA MET A 1 10.15 52.33 26.79
C MET A 1 8.94 51.75 26.06
N THR A 2 8.22 52.52 25.26
CA THR A 2 6.96 52.10 24.61
C THR A 2 7.14 52.04 23.09
N LEU A 3 6.91 50.88 22.47
CA LEU A 3 6.98 50.69 21.02
C LEU A 3 5.63 51.07 20.37
N GLN A 4 5.66 51.97 19.40
CA GLN A 4 4.49 52.37 18.60
C GLN A 4 4.83 52.27 17.11
N ILE A 5 3.93 51.69 16.31
CA ILE A 5 4.12 51.50 14.87
C ILE A 5 3.85 52.82 14.14
N ARG A 6 4.72 53.19 13.20
CA ARG A 6 4.56 54.36 12.33
C ARG A 6 4.49 53.90 10.87
N ARG A 7 5.09 54.62 9.93
CA ARG A 7 5.06 54.24 8.50
C ARG A 7 6.01 53.09 8.22
N ASN A 8 5.55 52.13 7.43
CA ASN A 8 6.33 50.98 6.97
C ASN A 8 6.47 50.99 5.45
N LYS A 9 7.64 50.57 4.96
CA LYS A 9 7.88 50.30 3.53
C LYS A 9 8.30 48.84 3.40
N PHE A 10 7.39 48.00 2.94
CA PHE A 10 7.71 46.60 2.69
C PHE A 10 8.58 46.46 1.43
N ALA A 11 9.38 45.39 1.41
CA ALA A 11 10.11 45.02 0.22
C ALA A 11 9.14 44.62 -0.90
N SER A 12 9.54 44.84 -2.15
CA SER A 12 8.85 44.23 -3.28
C SER A 12 8.98 42.70 -3.22
N GLU A 13 8.01 42.01 -3.80
CA GLU A 13 7.94 40.55 -3.75
C GLU A 13 9.19 39.88 -4.34
N ASP A 14 9.73 40.45 -5.43
CA ASP A 14 10.95 39.96 -6.07
C ASP A 14 12.18 40.11 -5.18
N LEU A 15 12.30 41.22 -4.46
CA LEU A 15 13.43 41.48 -3.56
C LEU A 15 13.39 40.50 -2.38
N MET A 16 12.20 40.28 -1.81
CA MET A 16 12.00 39.33 -0.72
C MET A 16 12.34 37.90 -1.15
N LYS A 17 11.86 37.46 -2.33
CA LYS A 17 12.15 36.13 -2.88
C LYS A 17 13.65 35.91 -3.12
N ARG A 18 14.36 36.92 -3.61
CA ARG A 18 15.82 36.85 -3.83
C ARG A 18 16.58 36.79 -2.52
N ALA A 19 16.22 37.63 -1.55
CA ALA A 19 16.88 37.67 -0.24
C ALA A 19 16.70 36.37 0.55
N CYS A 20 15.52 35.74 0.49
CA CYS A 20 15.22 34.49 1.17
C CYS A 20 15.62 33.23 0.39
N ARG A 21 16.36 33.36 -0.72
CA ARG A 21 16.75 32.21 -1.55
C ARG A 21 17.88 31.42 -0.87
N GLN A 22 17.57 30.19 -0.47
CA GLN A 22 18.59 29.25 0.00
C GLN A 22 19.40 28.66 -1.18
N PRO A 23 20.73 28.50 -1.04
CA PRO A 23 21.55 27.88 -2.07
C PRO A 23 21.21 26.39 -2.23
N LYS A 24 21.39 25.87 -3.45
CA LYS A 24 20.94 24.51 -3.81
C LYS A 24 21.67 23.41 -3.03
N GLN A 25 22.90 23.67 -2.58
CA GLN A 25 23.71 22.72 -1.81
C GLN A 25 23.19 22.53 -0.39
N LEU A 26 22.69 23.60 0.25
CA LEU A 26 22.10 23.55 1.59
C LEU A 26 20.68 22.98 1.56
N LYS A 27 19.97 23.13 0.44
CA LYS A 27 18.63 22.57 0.27
C LYS A 27 18.71 21.06 0.01
N ALA A 28 18.45 20.27 1.03
CA ALA A 28 18.40 18.81 0.91
C ALA A 28 17.25 18.36 -0.01
N ASN A 29 17.59 17.92 -1.22
CA ASN A 29 16.64 17.32 -2.15
C ASN A 29 16.41 15.85 -1.77
N LYS A 30 15.17 15.51 -1.39
CA LYS A 30 14.78 14.13 -1.10
C LYS A 30 14.56 13.38 -2.42
N VAL A 31 15.35 12.34 -2.67
CA VAL A 31 15.15 11.42 -3.79
C VAL A 31 14.22 10.29 -3.33
N LYS A 32 13.14 10.03 -4.07
CA LYS A 32 12.15 9.00 -3.69
C LYS A 32 12.84 7.63 -3.63
N ASN A 33 12.48 6.84 -2.62
CA ASN A 33 12.99 5.48 -2.38
C ASN A 33 14.49 5.40 -2.09
N VAL A 34 15.19 6.52 -1.83
CA VAL A 34 16.59 6.52 -1.39
C VAL A 34 16.70 7.23 -0.04
N SER A 35 17.23 6.54 0.96
CA SER A 35 17.52 7.11 2.28
C SER A 35 19.00 6.96 2.64
N LYS A 36 19.45 7.73 3.64
CA LYS A 36 20.80 7.62 4.21
C LYS A 36 20.68 7.19 5.66
N ASN A 37 21.49 6.23 6.08
CA ASN A 37 21.58 5.81 7.48
C ASN A 37 22.45 6.78 8.30
N VAL A 38 22.42 6.63 9.62
CA VAL A 38 23.26 7.39 10.56
C VAL A 38 24.76 7.25 10.23
N PHE A 39 25.16 6.10 9.69
CA PHE A 39 26.52 5.80 9.24
C PHE A 39 26.82 6.24 7.79
N GLY A 40 25.94 7.01 7.15
CA GLY A 40 26.17 7.55 5.80
C GLY A 40 25.97 6.57 4.65
N THR A 41 25.64 5.31 4.91
CA THR A 41 25.29 4.33 3.86
C THR A 41 23.97 4.69 3.17
N LYS A 42 23.91 4.53 1.84
CA LYS A 42 22.69 4.78 1.04
C LYS A 42 21.85 3.51 0.98
N LEU A 43 20.58 3.60 1.34
CA LEU A 43 19.61 2.51 1.24
C LEU A 43 18.59 2.79 0.13
N GLY A 44 18.25 1.77 -0.64
CA GLY A 44 17.17 1.79 -1.63
C GLY A 44 15.97 0.98 -1.16
N ARG A 45 14.74 1.49 -1.33
CA ARG A 45 13.51 0.76 -0.98
C ARG A 45 12.93 0.05 -2.21
N VAL A 46 12.88 -1.28 -2.16
CA VAL A 46 12.17 -2.10 -3.14
C VAL A 46 10.72 -2.29 -2.68
N HIS A 47 9.76 -1.93 -3.52
CA HIS A 47 8.33 -2.10 -3.23
C HIS A 47 7.80 -3.31 -3.98
N MET A 48 7.76 -4.46 -3.32
CA MET A 48 7.13 -5.66 -3.89
C MET A 48 5.60 -5.50 -3.88
N THR A 49 4.97 -5.78 -5.01
CA THR A 49 3.51 -5.85 -5.09
C THR A 49 3.01 -7.14 -4.45
N LYS A 50 1.73 -7.15 -4.06
CA LYS A 50 1.08 -8.37 -3.57
C LYS A 50 1.08 -9.43 -4.68
N GLN A 51 1.68 -10.59 -4.42
CA GLN A 51 1.69 -11.72 -5.34
C GLN A 51 0.42 -12.56 -5.13
N ASP A 52 -0.46 -12.59 -6.12
CA ASP A 52 -1.65 -13.46 -6.11
C ASP A 52 -1.34 -14.78 -6.84
N MET A 53 -1.36 -15.88 -6.07
CA MET A 53 -1.07 -17.23 -6.57
C MET A 53 -2.34 -18.02 -6.89
N GLY A 54 -3.54 -17.49 -6.63
CA GLY A 54 -4.81 -18.19 -6.90
C GLY A 54 -5.06 -18.44 -8.39
N LYS A 55 -4.45 -17.62 -9.26
CA LYS A 55 -4.49 -17.78 -10.71
C LYS A 55 -3.46 -18.78 -11.24
N LEU A 56 -2.50 -19.20 -10.41
CA LEU A 56 -1.42 -20.07 -10.85
C LEU A 56 -1.91 -21.52 -10.95
N GLN A 57 -2.23 -21.95 -12.16
CA GLN A 57 -2.49 -23.37 -12.45
C GLN A 57 -1.16 -24.09 -12.62
N THR A 58 -0.89 -25.07 -11.77
CA THR A 58 0.30 -25.92 -11.89
C THR A 58 0.10 -26.95 -12.99
N ARG A 59 1.22 -27.44 -13.54
CA ARG A 59 1.18 -28.50 -14.55
C ARG A 59 0.50 -29.74 -13.98
N LYS A 60 -0.54 -30.22 -14.65
CA LYS A 60 -1.25 -31.46 -14.28
C LYS A 60 -0.41 -32.69 -14.63
N MET A 61 0.50 -33.05 -13.72
CA MET A 61 1.32 -34.26 -13.82
C MET A 61 0.45 -35.52 -13.81
N LYS A 62 0.95 -36.62 -14.39
CA LYS A 62 0.20 -37.89 -14.52
C LYS A 62 -0.26 -38.44 -13.17
N GLY A 63 0.54 -38.29 -12.11
CA GLY A 63 0.20 -38.73 -10.75
C GLY A 63 -0.83 -37.85 -10.03
N LEU A 64 -1.10 -36.64 -10.53
CA LEU A 64 -2.09 -35.71 -9.95
C LEU A 64 -3.44 -35.79 -10.67
N LYS A 65 -3.53 -36.57 -11.75
CA LYS A 65 -4.79 -36.78 -12.48
C LYS A 65 -5.59 -37.84 -11.73
N LYS A 66 -6.85 -37.54 -11.43
CA LYS A 66 -7.78 -38.49 -10.81
C LYS A 66 -7.89 -39.73 -11.72
N ALA A 67 -7.47 -40.89 -11.22
CA ALA A 67 -7.68 -42.15 -11.91
C ALA A 67 -9.18 -42.50 -11.84
N THR A 68 -9.77 -42.86 -12.98
CA THR A 68 -11.20 -43.21 -13.10
C THR A 68 -11.55 -44.60 -12.59
N GLN A 69 -10.70 -45.25 -11.77
CA GLN A 69 -10.98 -46.59 -11.26
C GLN A 69 -10.69 -46.72 -9.76
N LYS A 70 -11.71 -47.27 -9.10
CA LYS A 70 -11.92 -47.58 -7.67
C LYS A 70 -12.33 -46.42 -6.76
N LYS A 71 -13.65 -46.38 -6.52
CA LYS A 71 -14.23 -45.86 -5.28
C LYS A 71 -13.65 -46.69 -4.14
N ASP A 72 -12.62 -46.17 -3.45
CA ASP A 72 -12.27 -46.69 -2.14
C ASP A 72 -13.23 -46.07 -1.12
N GLU A 73 -14.05 -46.94 -0.53
CA GLU A 73 -15.03 -46.67 0.50
C GLU A 73 -14.36 -46.29 1.83
N ASN A 74 -13.55 -45.22 1.90
CA ASN A 74 -13.17 -44.65 3.19
C ASN A 74 -12.61 -43.23 3.09
N SER A 75 -13.46 -42.23 2.90
CA SER A 75 -13.21 -40.92 3.51
C SER A 75 -14.54 -40.28 3.87
N LYS A 76 -14.76 -40.18 5.18
CA LYS A 76 -15.94 -39.58 5.80
C LYS A 76 -16.14 -38.17 5.26
N LYS A 77 -17.29 -37.94 4.61
CA LYS A 77 -17.88 -36.62 4.40
C LYS A 77 -18.12 -35.98 5.77
N SER A 78 -17.44 -34.88 6.07
CA SER A 78 -17.98 -33.85 6.98
C SER A 78 -19.00 -33.03 6.19
N PRO A 79 -20.29 -32.95 6.61
CA PRO A 79 -21.30 -32.22 5.88
C PRO A 79 -21.14 -30.72 6.14
N GLY A 80 -21.04 -29.95 5.07
CA GLY A 80 -21.21 -28.51 5.08
C GLY A 80 -22.05 -28.15 3.88
N GLU A 81 -23.37 -28.06 4.08
CA GLU A 81 -24.28 -27.45 3.12
C GLU A 81 -25.49 -26.87 3.88
N GLU A 82 -25.40 -25.59 4.26
CA GLU A 82 -26.59 -24.76 4.49
C GLU A 82 -26.83 -23.97 3.20
N SER A 83 -27.71 -24.52 2.36
CA SER A 83 -28.31 -23.82 1.24
C SER A 83 -29.54 -23.05 1.73
N LYS A 84 -29.43 -21.73 1.63
CA LYS A 84 -30.46 -20.68 1.60
C LYS A 84 -31.88 -21.21 1.32
N THR A 85 -32.76 -21.15 2.31
CA THR A 85 -34.21 -21.08 2.10
C THR A 85 -34.61 -19.62 1.95
N SER A 86 -35.13 -19.29 0.77
CA SER A 86 -35.75 -18.03 0.41
C SER A 86 -37.25 -18.07 0.73
N VAL A 87 -37.72 -17.36 1.76
CA VAL A 87 -39.04 -16.71 1.83
C VAL A 87 -38.93 -15.49 2.77
N PRO A 88 -39.43 -14.30 2.40
CA PRO A 88 -39.41 -13.13 3.26
C PRO A 88 -40.46 -13.25 4.36
N MET A 89 -40.12 -12.86 5.60
CA MET A 89 -41.12 -12.54 6.61
C MET A 89 -41.02 -11.06 6.92
N ASP A 90 -41.97 -10.31 6.35
CA ASP A 90 -42.38 -9.01 6.86
C ASP A 90 -42.98 -9.22 8.25
N ILE A 91 -42.41 -8.59 9.27
CA ILE A 91 -43.12 -8.31 10.52
C ILE A 91 -42.79 -6.88 10.92
N ASP A 92 -43.78 -6.01 10.68
CA ASP A 92 -43.92 -4.68 11.24
C ASP A 92 -43.99 -4.74 12.77
N LEU A 93 -43.10 -4.01 13.45
CA LEU A 93 -43.39 -3.02 14.51
C LEU A 93 -42.13 -2.25 14.90
#